data_AF-A0A1Y1WWN5-F1
#
_entry.id   AF-A0A1Y1WWN5-F1
#
_cell.length_a   1.000
_cell.length_b   1.000
_cell.length_c   1.000
_cell.angle_alpha   90.00
_cell.angle_beta   90.00
_cell.angle_gamma   90.00
#
_symmetry.space_group_name_H-M   'P 1'
#
loop_
_entity.id
_entity.type
_entity.pdbx_description
1 polymer ?
#
loop_
_entity_poly.entity_id
_entity_poly.type
_entity_poly.pdbx_seq_one_letter_code
_entity_poly.pdbx_strand_id
1 'polypeptide(L)'
;DENCWASALGFKCCKTTSTVIFEDQDGSWGIEDDFWCGIIEEEEETCWSTRLGYPCCEDSNVVYAVDENGIWGYENKHWCGITKANKECEFNALGYSCCPDAAVVFEDDHKWGYVNNKWC
;
A
#
# COMPACT_ATOMS: atom_id res chain seq x y z
N ASP A 1 5.40 -16.66 -12.97
CA ASP A 1 4.14 -16.26 -13.62
C ASP A 1 2.99 -17.26 -13.40
N GLU A 2 2.82 -17.84 -12.20
CA GLU A 2 1.73 -18.80 -11.93
C GLU A 2 0.36 -18.12 -11.69
N ASN A 3 0.30 -16.80 -11.53
CA ASN A 3 -0.92 -16.04 -11.20
C ASN A 3 -1.47 -15.18 -12.36
N CYS A 4 -1.11 -15.51 -13.60
CA CYS A 4 -1.50 -14.70 -14.75
C CYS A 4 -2.83 -15.10 -15.36
N TRP A 5 -3.90 -14.39 -14.99
CA TRP A 5 -5.26 -14.64 -15.50
C TRP A 5 -5.37 -14.43 -17.01
N ALA A 6 -4.68 -13.42 -17.57
CA ALA A 6 -4.75 -13.11 -19.01
C ALA A 6 -4.16 -14.20 -19.92
N SER A 7 -3.31 -15.08 -19.38
CA SER A 7 -2.79 -16.23 -20.12
C SER A 7 -3.90 -17.20 -20.53
N ALA A 8 -4.97 -17.32 -19.74
CA ALA A 8 -6.14 -18.14 -20.09
C ALA A 8 -6.90 -17.61 -21.31
N LEU A 9 -6.77 -16.31 -21.59
CA LEU A 9 -7.38 -15.62 -22.74
C LEU A 9 -6.43 -15.54 -23.94
N GLY A 10 -5.20 -16.07 -23.82
CA GLY A 10 -4.18 -16.05 -24.88
C GLY A 10 -3.32 -14.79 -24.90
N PHE A 11 -3.40 -13.93 -23.88
CA PHE A 11 -2.58 -12.73 -23.74
C PHE A 11 -1.41 -12.94 -22.78
N LYS A 12 -0.38 -12.11 -22.91
CA LYS A 12 0.78 -12.14 -22.00
C LYS A 12 0.44 -11.41 -20.70
N CYS A 13 1.23 -11.67 -19.67
CA CYS A 13 1.21 -10.91 -18.43
C CYS A 13 2.07 -9.67 -18.60
N CYS A 14 1.64 -8.54 -18.04
CA CYS A 14 2.49 -7.37 -17.98
C CYS A 14 3.67 -7.66 -17.02
N LYS A 15 4.90 -7.38 -17.44
CA LYS A 15 6.12 -7.68 -16.67
C LYS A 15 6.80 -6.46 -16.08
N THR A 16 6.52 -5.31 -16.66
CA THR A 16 7.19 -4.03 -16.41
C THR A 16 6.19 -2.90 -16.14
N THR A 17 4.98 -2.97 -16.71
CA THR A 17 3.91 -2.00 -16.51
C THR A 17 2.85 -2.52 -15.55
N SER A 18 2.49 -1.65 -14.60
CA SER A 18 1.31 -1.77 -13.75
C SER A 18 0.27 -0.70 -14.08
N THR A 19 0.46 0.04 -15.19
CA THR A 19 -0.46 1.11 -15.60
C THR A 19 -1.68 0.52 -16.29
N VAL A 20 -2.82 0.60 -15.61
CA VAL A 20 -4.12 0.19 -16.15
C VAL A 20 -4.56 1.18 -17.22
N ILE A 21 -4.75 0.71 -18.44
CA ILE A 21 -5.28 1.50 -19.55
C ILE A 21 -6.71 1.11 -19.93
N PHE A 22 -7.13 -0.08 -19.50
CA PHE A 22 -8.44 -0.65 -19.77
C PHE A 22 -8.76 -1.70 -18.71
N GLU A 23 -10.03 -1.83 -18.32
CA GLU A 23 -10.47 -2.78 -17.30
C GLU A 23 -11.82 -3.39 -17.74
N ASP A 24 -11.95 -4.69 -17.58
CA ASP A 24 -13.18 -5.44 -17.90
C ASP A 24 -13.50 -6.52 -16.86
N GLN A 25 -14.37 -7.48 -17.20
CA GLN A 25 -14.80 -8.54 -16.30
C GLN A 25 -13.69 -9.56 -16.01
N ASP A 26 -12.66 -9.62 -16.86
CA ASP A 26 -11.56 -10.55 -16.71
C ASP A 26 -10.43 -9.93 -15.85
N GLY A 27 -10.21 -8.62 -15.97
CA GLY A 27 -9.33 -7.86 -15.08
C GLY A 27 -8.78 -6.56 -15.67
N SER A 28 -7.67 -6.09 -15.09
CA SER A 28 -6.97 -4.86 -15.49
C SER A 28 -5.95 -5.11 -16.60
N TRP A 29 -6.02 -4.34 -17.68
CA TRP A 29 -5.17 -4.49 -18.86
C TRP A 29 -4.17 -3.36 -19.01
N GLY A 30 -2.97 -3.72 -19.48
CA GLY A 30 -1.88 -2.82 -19.85
C GLY A 30 -1.43 -3.02 -21.30
N ILE A 31 -0.51 -2.17 -21.78
CA ILE A 31 0.22 -2.35 -23.04
C ILE A 31 1.72 -2.38 -22.77
N GLU A 32 2.38 -3.40 -23.30
CA GLU A 32 3.84 -3.55 -23.32
C GLU A 32 4.32 -3.92 -24.72
N ASP A 33 5.37 -3.26 -25.19
CA ASP A 33 5.92 -3.48 -26.54
C ASP A 33 4.85 -3.44 -27.64
N ASP A 34 3.86 -2.53 -27.52
CA ASP A 34 2.68 -2.41 -28.38
C ASP A 34 1.71 -3.62 -28.37
N PHE A 35 1.81 -4.51 -27.37
CA PHE A 35 0.92 -5.66 -27.18
C PHE A 35 0.09 -5.55 -25.90
N TRP A 36 -1.15 -6.03 -25.97
CA TRP A 36 -2.01 -6.20 -24.81
C TRP A 36 -1.44 -7.21 -23.83
N CYS A 37 -1.44 -6.83 -22.55
CA CYS A 37 -1.05 -7.70 -21.46
C CYS A 37 -2.02 -7.56 -20.28
N GLY A 38 -2.24 -8.65 -19.54
CA GLY A 38 -2.97 -8.61 -18.28
C GLY A 38 -2.07 -8.13 -17.17
N ILE A 39 -2.50 -7.10 -16.47
CA ILE A 39 -1.86 -6.64 -15.24
C ILE A 39 -2.21 -7.66 -14.17
N ILE A 40 -1.18 -8.34 -13.70
CA ILE A 40 -1.29 -9.11 -12.48
C ILE A 40 -1.17 -8.05 -11.38
N GLU A 41 -2.19 -7.92 -10.54
CA GLU A 41 -1.94 -7.40 -9.20
C GLU A 41 -0.99 -8.41 -8.59
N GLU A 42 0.31 -8.15 -8.70
CA GLU A 42 1.20 -8.73 -7.71
C GLU A 42 0.53 -8.34 -6.39
N GLU A 43 0.11 -9.35 -5.62
CA GLU A 43 0.13 -9.19 -4.19
C GLU A 43 1.56 -8.79 -3.90
N GLU A 44 1.88 -7.49 -4.04
CA GLU A 44 3.11 -6.89 -3.59
C GLU A 44 3.28 -7.54 -2.24
N GLU A 45 4.34 -8.31 -2.00
CA GLU A 45 4.49 -8.98 -0.72
C GLU A 45 4.22 -7.93 0.34
N THR A 46 3.04 -8.01 0.96
CA THR A 46 2.26 -6.82 1.40
C THR A 46 2.80 -6.37 2.74
N CYS A 47 4.10 -6.57 2.97
CA CYS A 47 4.69 -6.75 4.26
C CYS A 47 6.21 -6.81 4.17
N TRP A 48 6.84 -5.67 3.96
CA TRP A 48 8.30 -5.57 3.99
C TRP A 48 8.91 -6.11 5.32
N SER A 49 8.13 -6.10 6.41
CA SER A 49 8.56 -6.55 7.73
C SER A 49 8.71 -8.07 7.87
N THR A 50 8.05 -8.88 7.03
CA THR A 50 8.15 -10.35 7.12
C THR A 50 9.56 -10.83 6.83
N ARG A 51 10.27 -10.12 5.95
CA ARG A 51 11.69 -10.36 5.63
C ARG A 51 12.60 -10.15 6.83
N LEU A 52 12.15 -9.35 7.80
CA LEU A 52 12.84 -9.10 9.07
C LEU A 52 12.33 -10.00 10.21
N GLY A 53 11.37 -10.89 9.94
CA GLY A 53 10.78 -11.79 10.93
C GLY A 53 9.61 -11.21 11.72
N TYR A 54 9.02 -10.10 11.26
CA TYR A 54 7.88 -9.46 11.92
C TYR A 54 6.61 -9.53 11.06
N PRO A 55 5.43 -9.77 11.68
CA PRO A 55 4.16 -9.84 10.95
C PRO A 55 3.78 -8.48 10.36
N CYS A 56 2.76 -8.48 9.52
CA CYS A 56 2.16 -7.28 8.95
C CYS A 56 1.16 -6.71 9.92
N CYS A 57 0.93 -5.41 9.87
CA CYS A 57 -0.18 -4.86 10.62
C CYS A 57 -1.49 -5.19 9.88
N GLU A 58 -2.41 -5.88 10.55
CA GLU A 58 -3.69 -6.32 10.00
C GLU A 58 -4.65 -5.13 9.83
N ASP A 59 -4.74 -4.28 10.87
CA ASP A 59 -5.65 -3.14 10.95
C ASP A 59 -4.98 -1.84 11.43
N SER A 60 -3.80 -1.93 12.06
CA SER A 60 -3.15 -0.75 12.65
C SER A 60 -2.42 0.10 11.61
N ASN A 61 -2.92 1.33 11.42
CA ASN A 61 -2.20 2.41 10.73
C ASN A 61 -1.46 3.33 11.72
N VAL A 62 -1.41 2.95 13.01
CA VAL A 62 -0.75 3.75 14.05
C VAL A 62 0.74 3.53 13.97
N VAL A 63 1.45 4.57 13.55
CA VAL A 63 2.92 4.56 13.43
C VAL A 63 3.56 4.72 14.80
N TYR A 64 4.25 3.68 15.26
CA TYR A 64 5.02 3.70 16.51
C TYR A 64 6.48 4.06 16.28
N ALA A 65 7.05 3.62 15.16
CA ALA A 65 8.43 3.92 14.78
C ALA A 65 8.59 3.96 13.26
N VAL A 66 9.60 4.70 12.80
CA VAL A 66 10.01 4.75 11.40
C VAL A 66 11.53 4.58 11.37
N ASP A 67 12.01 3.68 10.53
CA ASP A 67 13.45 3.42 10.33
C ASP A 67 13.80 3.26 8.85
N GLU A 68 15.02 2.81 8.55
CA GLU A 68 15.52 2.59 7.19
C GLU A 68 14.77 1.46 6.45
N ASN A 69 14.07 0.59 7.17
CA ASN A 69 13.35 -0.54 6.60
C ASN A 69 11.90 -0.17 6.27
N GLY A 70 11.28 0.69 7.08
CA GLY A 70 9.93 1.18 6.82
C GLY A 70 9.21 1.70 8.06
N ILE A 71 7.88 1.64 8.00
CA ILE A 71 6.99 2.19 9.02
C ILE A 71 6.44 1.08 9.91
N TRP A 72 6.77 1.13 11.18
CA TRP A 72 6.40 0.11 12.16
C TRP A 72 5.14 0.49 12.93
N GLY A 73 4.23 -0.47 13.04
CA GLY A 73 3.10 -0.45 13.96
C GLY A 73 3.33 -1.38 15.16
N TYR A 74 2.45 -1.26 16.15
CA TYR A 74 2.42 -2.15 17.30
C TYR A 74 0.96 -2.51 17.59
N GLU A 75 0.61 -3.78 17.40
CA GLU A 75 -0.74 -4.32 17.59
C GLU A 75 -0.65 -5.73 18.20
N ASN A 76 -1.72 -6.20 18.85
CA ASN A 76 -1.77 -7.54 19.44
C ASN A 76 -0.54 -7.93 20.30
N LYS A 77 0.11 -6.93 20.92
CA LYS A 77 1.34 -7.04 21.72
C LYS A 77 2.59 -7.47 20.93
N HIS A 78 2.64 -7.24 19.62
CA HIS A 78 3.81 -7.46 18.79
C HIS A 78 4.08 -6.27 17.85
N TRP A 79 5.34 -6.16 17.42
CA TRP A 79 5.72 -5.25 16.33
C TRP A 79 5.21 -5.80 15.00
N CYS A 80 4.80 -4.89 14.12
CA CYS A 80 4.34 -5.25 12.79
C CYS A 80 4.77 -4.18 11.76
N GLY A 81 4.93 -4.56 10.50
CA GLY A 81 5.18 -3.63 9.40
C GLY A 81 3.88 -3.09 8.82
N ILE A 82 3.78 -1.77 8.74
CA ILE A 82 2.67 -1.07 8.09
C ILE A 82 3.01 -0.97 6.60
N THR A 83 2.11 -1.48 5.76
CA THR A 83 2.30 -1.61 4.31
C THR A 83 1.15 -1.08 3.50
N LYS A 84 -0.03 -1.00 4.11
CA LYS A 84 -1.06 -0.07 3.70
C LYS A 84 -0.56 1.34 4.02
N ALA A 85 0.23 1.90 3.11
CA ALA A 85 0.13 3.33 2.87
C ALA A 85 -1.33 3.55 2.44
N ASN A 86 -2.21 3.85 3.40
CA ASN A 86 -3.54 4.33 3.07
C ASN A 86 -3.33 5.46 2.06
N LYS A 87 -3.88 5.31 0.85
CA LYS A 87 -3.86 6.38 -0.17
C LYS A 87 -4.46 7.69 0.33
N GLU A 88 -5.16 7.65 1.47
CA GLU A 88 -5.70 8.82 2.19
C GLU A 88 -4.72 9.46 3.19
N CYS A 89 -3.51 8.92 3.37
CA CYS A 89 -2.50 9.39 4.31
C CYS A 89 -1.13 9.50 3.63
N GLU A 90 -1.01 10.48 2.73
CA GLU A 90 0.17 10.73 1.89
C GLU A 90 1.35 11.39 2.64
N PHE A 91 1.18 11.80 3.90
CA PHE A 91 2.16 12.66 4.62
C PHE A 91 3.22 11.93 5.45
N ASN A 92 3.28 10.59 5.39
CA ASN A 92 4.31 9.82 6.09
C ASN A 92 5.73 10.21 5.64
N ALA A 93 5.90 10.59 4.36
CA ALA A 93 7.17 11.08 3.81
C ALA A 93 7.65 12.42 4.41
N LEU A 94 6.74 13.19 5.02
CA LEU A 94 7.02 14.46 5.68
C LEU A 94 7.07 14.34 7.22
N GLY A 95 7.01 13.11 7.74
CA GLY A 95 7.12 12.82 9.18
C GLY A 95 5.81 12.94 9.97
N TYR A 96 4.68 13.06 9.28
CA TYR A 96 3.35 13.08 9.89
C TYR A 96 2.70 11.70 9.76
N SER A 97 2.31 11.13 10.89
CA SER A 97 1.61 9.84 10.94
C SER A 97 0.13 10.00 10.61
N CYS A 98 -0.54 8.97 10.13
CA CYS A 98 -1.99 8.98 9.90
C CYS A 98 -2.78 8.86 11.22
N CYS A 99 -3.91 9.57 11.36
CA CYS A 99 -4.85 9.35 12.47
C CYS A 99 -6.33 9.42 12.03
N PRO A 100 -6.88 8.33 11.46
CA PRO A 100 -8.23 8.34 10.90
C PRO A 100 -9.33 8.54 11.96
N ASP A 101 -9.06 8.15 13.21
CA ASP A 101 -9.99 8.29 14.33
C ASP A 101 -9.85 9.63 15.08
N ALA A 102 -8.94 10.50 14.67
CA ALA A 102 -8.76 11.79 15.30
C ALA A 102 -9.81 12.79 14.84
N ALA A 103 -10.20 13.69 15.76
CA ALA A 103 -10.93 14.88 15.36
C ALA A 103 -10.02 15.77 14.51
N VAL A 104 -10.54 16.28 13.40
CA VAL A 104 -9.84 17.30 12.57
C VAL A 104 -9.70 18.57 13.40
N VAL A 105 -8.47 18.99 13.66
CA VAL A 105 -8.14 20.19 14.43
C VAL A 105 -7.64 21.33 13.53
N PHE A 106 -7.21 21.01 12.30
CA PHE A 106 -6.78 21.98 11.31
C PHE A 106 -7.07 21.46 9.89
N GLU A 107 -7.52 22.33 8.99
CA GLU A 107 -7.87 21.96 7.62
C GLU A 107 -7.35 23.03 6.65
N ASP A 108 -6.56 22.60 5.68
CA ASP A 108 -6.06 23.39 4.55
C ASP A 108 -6.31 22.62 3.23
N ASP A 109 -5.30 22.45 2.39
CA ASP A 109 -5.36 21.50 1.29
C ASP A 109 -5.51 20.03 1.79
N HIS A 110 -5.30 19.80 3.10
CA HIS A 110 -5.41 18.50 3.78
C HIS A 110 -6.12 18.62 5.14
N LYS A 111 -6.48 17.47 5.74
CA LYS A 111 -7.09 17.38 7.07
C LYS A 111 -6.06 16.91 8.09
N TRP A 112 -5.96 17.64 9.19
CA TRP A 112 -4.96 17.40 10.22
C TRP A 112 -5.61 17.12 11.58
N GLY A 113 -5.14 16.09 12.24
CA GLY A 113 -5.43 15.73 13.62
C GLY A 113 -4.23 15.95 14.57
N TYR A 114 -4.49 15.84 15.87
CA TYR A 114 -3.43 15.88 16.86
C TYR A 114 -3.66 14.82 17.93
N VAL A 115 -2.79 13.81 17.96
CA VAL A 115 -2.94 12.64 18.82
C VAL A 115 -1.59 12.33 19.47
N ASN A 116 -1.59 12.00 20.77
CA ASN A 116 -0.37 11.62 21.50
C ASN A 116 0.79 12.63 21.35
N ASN A 117 0.46 13.91 21.40
CA ASN A 117 1.40 15.02 21.25
C ASN A 117 2.09 15.11 19.88
N LYS A 118 1.52 14.51 18.83
CA LYS A 118 2.04 14.52 17.47
C LYS A 118 0.98 14.95 16.48
N TRP A 119 1.43 15.66 15.45
CA TRP A 119 0.61 15.98 14.29
C TRP A 119 0.43 14.74 13.43
N CYS A 120 -0.81 14.61 13.02
CA CYS A 120 -1.37 13.69 12.08
C CYS A 120 -2.53 14.46 11.40
#